data_AF-H1HLQ1-F1
#
_entry.id   AF-H1HLQ1-F1
#
_cell.length_a   1.000
_cell.length_b   1.000
_cell.length_c   1.000
_cell.angle_alpha   90.00
_cell.angle_beta   90.00
_cell.angle_gamma   90.00
#
_symmetry.space_group_name_H-M   'P 1'
#
loop_
_entity.id
_entity.type
_entity.pdbx_description
1 polymer ?
#
loop_
_entity_poly.entity_id
_entity_poly.type
_entity_poly.pdbx_seq_one_letter_code
_entity_poly.pdbx_strand_id
1 'polypeptide(L)'
;MELIITSTTIAAMFFNISTSSVSNGYCYNAETNGNEVNKITVFEASGKYLGRKLQYRFDYDALGRLANKEAQRWNNLTEQWENVYKLVYHYTETGFRLSRHDWDKKTQSYGKATTLTDYEMLGDRLMAVTTYSWNTRKNDYTKVDGFVIMDPHEGLLLAESLSPILANEQK
;
A
#
# COMPACT_ATOMS: atom_id res chain seq x y z
N MET A 1 0.60 -6.51 21.77
CA MET A 1 0.02 -7.19 20.57
C MET A 1 1.02 -7.04 19.43
N GLU A 2 1.39 -8.11 18.72
CA GLU A 2 2.27 -7.99 17.54
C GLU A 2 1.47 -7.44 16.35
N LEU A 3 1.96 -6.37 15.74
CA LEU A 3 1.31 -5.73 14.60
C LEU A 3 1.74 -6.43 13.30
N ILE A 4 0.92 -7.38 12.85
CA ILE A 4 1.16 -8.12 11.60
C ILE A 4 0.06 -7.84 10.60
N ILE A 5 0.41 -7.80 9.32
CA ILE A 5 -0.56 -7.65 8.24
C ILE A 5 -0.64 -8.99 7.53
N THR A 6 -1.83 -9.57 7.46
CA THR A 6 -2.03 -10.89 6.85
C THR A 6 -2.95 -10.79 5.64
N SER A 7 -3.08 -11.89 4.89
CA SER A 7 -4.07 -11.91 3.83
C SER A 7 -5.51 -11.74 4.35
N THR A 8 -5.81 -12.14 5.58
CA THR A 8 -7.13 -11.91 6.18
C THR A 8 -7.37 -10.43 6.41
N THR A 9 -6.35 -9.71 6.87
CA THR A 9 -6.37 -8.24 6.98
C THR A 9 -6.68 -7.59 5.62
N ILE A 10 -6.02 -8.03 4.55
CA ILE A 10 -6.26 -7.55 3.17
C ILE A 10 -7.70 -7.87 2.71
N ALA A 11 -8.20 -9.08 2.97
CA ALA A 11 -9.55 -9.48 2.62
C ALA A 11 -10.60 -8.64 3.35
N ALA A 12 -10.44 -8.44 4.67
CA ALA A 12 -11.32 -7.60 5.47
C ALA A 12 -11.37 -6.16 4.94
N MET A 13 -10.22 -5.61 4.53
CA MET A 13 -10.14 -4.30 3.88
C MET A 13 -10.87 -4.27 2.55
N PHE A 14 -10.66 -5.27 1.69
CA PHE A 14 -11.40 -5.39 0.43
C PHE A 14 -12.91 -5.39 0.66
N PHE A 15 -13.39 -6.17 1.64
CA PHE A 15 -14.81 -6.15 1.99
C PHE A 15 -15.27 -4.76 2.43
N ASN A 16 -14.55 -4.13 3.37
CA ASN A 16 -14.88 -2.78 3.85
C ASN A 16 -14.98 -1.74 2.73
N ILE A 17 -14.04 -1.71 1.77
CA ILE A 17 -14.10 -0.77 0.64
C ILE A 17 -15.15 -1.14 -0.39
N SER A 18 -15.45 -2.43 -0.58
CA SER A 18 -16.44 -2.90 -1.55
C SER A 18 -17.89 -2.69 -1.08
N THR A 19 -18.11 -2.71 0.24
CA THR A 19 -19.43 -2.54 0.86
C THR A 19 -19.66 -1.13 1.41
N SER A 20 -18.72 -0.20 1.20
CA SER A 20 -18.87 1.17 1.69
C SER A 20 -20.08 1.82 1.04
N SER A 21 -20.96 2.42 1.84
CA SER A 21 -22.16 3.13 1.37
C SER A 21 -21.84 4.43 0.62
N VAL A 22 -20.57 4.87 0.64
CA VAL A 22 -20.09 6.04 -0.08
C VAL A 22 -19.72 5.64 -1.51
N SER A 23 -20.60 5.95 -2.45
CA SER A 23 -20.36 5.79 -3.88
C SER A 23 -19.24 6.74 -4.33
N ASN A 24 -18.00 6.26 -4.35
CA ASN A 24 -16.86 7.02 -4.87
C ASN A 24 -16.69 6.90 -6.39
N GLY A 25 -17.65 6.29 -7.10
CA GLY A 25 -17.55 6.04 -8.55
C GLY A 25 -16.53 4.95 -8.91
N TYR A 26 -16.04 4.19 -7.93
CA TYR A 26 -15.10 3.10 -8.14
C TYR A 26 -15.72 1.74 -7.80
N CYS A 27 -15.30 0.71 -8.53
CA CYS A 27 -15.60 -0.69 -8.28
C CYS A 27 -14.29 -1.44 -8.05
N TYR A 28 -14.35 -2.51 -7.25
CA TYR A 28 -13.17 -3.27 -6.84
C TYR A 28 -13.36 -4.74 -7.18
N ASN A 29 -12.33 -5.37 -7.73
CA ASN A 29 -12.28 -6.82 -7.95
C ASN A 29 -11.07 -7.41 -7.25
N ALA A 30 -11.28 -8.32 -6.30
CA ALA A 30 -10.21 -9.10 -5.69
C ALA A 30 -10.05 -10.43 -6.42
N GLU A 31 -8.80 -10.79 -6.71
CA GLU A 31 -8.43 -12.14 -7.12
C GLU A 31 -7.73 -12.81 -5.95
N THR A 32 -8.08 -14.08 -5.72
CA THR A 32 -7.51 -14.90 -4.65
C THR A 32 -6.75 -16.08 -5.23
N ASN A 33 -5.72 -16.51 -4.51
CA ASN A 33 -5.07 -17.80 -4.70
C ASN A 33 -5.31 -18.62 -3.43
N GLY A 34 -6.22 -19.59 -3.50
CA GLY A 34 -6.73 -20.26 -2.30
C GLY A 34 -7.40 -19.25 -1.36
N ASN A 35 -6.89 -19.14 -0.13
CA ASN A 35 -7.41 -18.22 0.89
C ASN A 35 -6.73 -16.84 0.85
N GLU A 36 -5.74 -16.64 -0.02
CA GLU A 36 -4.95 -15.41 -0.03
C GLU A 36 -5.42 -14.45 -1.12
N VAL A 37 -5.67 -13.18 -0.77
CA VAL A 37 -5.91 -12.11 -1.76
C VAL A 37 -4.57 -11.73 -2.35
N ASN A 38 -4.34 -12.07 -3.62
CA ASN A 38 -3.07 -11.81 -4.30
C ASN A 38 -3.13 -10.53 -5.14
N LYS A 39 -4.33 -10.05 -5.49
CA LYS A 39 -4.50 -8.91 -6.37
C LYS A 39 -5.83 -8.22 -6.16
N ILE A 40 -5.82 -6.89 -6.18
CA ILE A 40 -7.02 -6.06 -6.18
C ILE A 40 -6.94 -5.12 -7.37
N THR A 41 -7.95 -5.14 -8.24
CA THR A 41 -8.09 -4.22 -9.37
C THR A 41 -9.16 -3.18 -9.07
N VAL A 42 -8.83 -1.91 -9.29
CA VAL A 42 -9.71 -0.77 -9.13
C VAL A 42 -10.20 -0.33 -10.51
N PHE A 43 -11.52 -0.23 -10.64
CA PHE A 43 -12.21 0.25 -11.82
C PHE A 43 -12.92 1.55 -11.51
N GLU A 44 -12.96 2.47 -12.47
CA GLU A 44 -13.85 3.62 -12.46
C GLU A 44 -15.13 3.26 -13.21
N ALA A 45 -16.27 3.50 -12.58
CA ALA A 45 -17.58 3.27 -13.17
C ALA A 45 -18.02 4.51 -13.95
N SER A 46 -18.33 4.32 -15.23
CA SER A 46 -18.92 5.36 -16.10
C SER A 46 -20.18 4.81 -16.75
N GLY A 47 -21.32 5.10 -16.12
CA GLY A 47 -22.61 4.53 -16.51
C GLY A 47 -22.61 3.01 -16.43
N LYS A 48 -22.70 2.35 -17.59
CA LYS A 48 -22.69 0.88 -17.71
C LYS A 48 -21.31 0.27 -17.99
N TYR A 49 -20.26 1.09 -18.02
CA TYR A 49 -18.90 0.68 -18.37
C TYR A 49 -17.95 0.78 -17.17
N LEU A 50 -16.95 -0.10 -17.16
CA LEU A 50 -15.86 -0.10 -16.18
C LEU A 50 -14.52 0.18 -16.87
N GLY A 51 -13.87 1.27 -16.49
CA GLY A 51 -12.51 1.60 -16.93
C GLY A 51 -11.49 1.16 -15.90
N ARG A 52 -10.42 0.44 -16.32
CA ARG A 52 -9.32 0.09 -15.42
C ARG A 52 -8.57 1.36 -14.97
N LYS A 53 -8.20 1.43 -13.69
CA LYS A 53 -7.47 2.58 -13.12
C LYS A 53 -6.17 2.15 -12.47
N LEU A 54 -6.28 1.32 -11.43
CA LEU A 54 -5.16 0.88 -10.60
C LEU A 54 -5.27 -0.62 -10.36
N GLN A 55 -4.13 -1.25 -10.13
CA GLN A 55 -4.06 -2.62 -9.66
C GLN A 55 -2.99 -2.71 -8.58
N TYR A 56 -3.30 -3.49 -7.56
CA TYR A 56 -2.39 -3.79 -6.46
C TYR A 56 -2.15 -5.29 -6.43
N ARG A 57 -0.89 -5.71 -6.31
CA ARG A 57 -0.49 -7.11 -6.15
C ARG A 57 0.15 -7.29 -4.80
N PHE A 58 -0.15 -8.40 -4.14
CA PHE A 58 0.28 -8.69 -2.78
C PHE A 58 1.06 -9.99 -2.77
N ASP A 59 2.24 -9.96 -2.15
CA ASP A 59 3.05 -11.15 -1.88
C ASP A 59 3.20 -11.30 -0.37
N TYR A 60 3.19 -12.56 0.09
CA TYR A 60 3.28 -12.91 1.51
C TYR A 60 4.59 -13.65 1.80
N ASP A 61 5.10 -13.53 3.03
CA ASP A 61 6.23 -14.30 3.51
C ASP A 61 5.82 -15.73 3.92
N ALA A 62 6.77 -16.55 4.35
CA ALA A 62 6.53 -17.94 4.74
C ALA A 62 5.59 -18.10 5.97
N LEU A 63 5.32 -17.01 6.70
CA LEU A 63 4.41 -16.97 7.84
C LEU A 63 3.03 -16.40 7.45
N GLY A 64 2.79 -16.14 6.17
CA GLY A 64 1.53 -15.57 5.67
C GLY A 64 1.37 -14.08 5.97
N ARG A 65 2.45 -13.38 6.32
CA ARG A 65 2.46 -11.93 6.55
C ARG A 65 2.73 -11.21 5.24
N LEU A 66 2.10 -10.06 5.01
CA LEU A 66 2.31 -9.24 3.83
C LEU A 66 3.78 -8.85 3.76
N ALA A 67 4.46 -9.27 2.71
CA ALA A 67 5.87 -8.96 2.46
C ALA A 67 6.00 -7.82 1.45
N ASN A 68 5.19 -7.85 0.40
CA ASN A 68 5.23 -6.84 -0.65
C ASN A 68 3.85 -6.42 -1.10
N LYS A 69 3.73 -5.14 -1.45
CA LYS A 69 2.61 -4.61 -2.22
C LYS A 69 3.13 -3.84 -3.43
N GLU A 70 2.80 -4.32 -4.62
CA GLU A 70 3.15 -3.67 -5.88
C GLU A 70 1.94 -2.89 -6.41
N ALA A 71 2.15 -1.64 -6.84
CA ALA A 71 1.12 -0.80 -7.44
C ALA A 71 1.40 -0.57 -8.93
N GLN A 72 0.36 -0.77 -9.73
CA GLN A 72 0.37 -0.56 -11.17
C GLN A 72 -0.79 0.35 -11.58
N ARG A 73 -0.54 1.18 -12.60
CA ARG A 73 -1.53 2.08 -13.19
C ARG A 73 -1.86 1.63 -14.60
N TRP A 74 -3.13 1.69 -14.95
CA TRP A 74 -3.56 1.39 -16.31
C TRP A 74 -3.24 2.56 -17.24
N ASN A 75 -2.53 2.30 -18.32
CA ASN A 75 -2.32 3.26 -19.40
C ASN A 75 -3.36 3.01 -20.50
N ASN A 76 -4.29 3.97 -20.66
CA ASN A 76 -5.36 3.88 -21.67
C ASN A 76 -4.86 4.00 -23.11
N LEU A 77 -3.67 4.57 -23.35
CA LEU A 77 -3.12 4.73 -24.69
C LEU A 77 -2.44 3.45 -25.19
N THR A 78 -1.74 2.76 -24.29
CA THR A 78 -1.02 1.52 -24.62
C THR A 78 -1.80 0.25 -24.26
N GLU A 79 -2.91 0.40 -23.55
CA GLU A 79 -3.73 -0.69 -23.01
C GLU A 79 -2.92 -1.68 -22.16
N GLN A 80 -2.01 -1.16 -21.33
CA GLN A 80 -1.12 -1.96 -20.50
C GLN A 80 -1.04 -1.42 -19.07
N TRP A 81 -0.73 -2.32 -18.14
CA TRP A 81 -0.38 -1.96 -16.77
C TRP A 81 1.06 -1.46 -16.70
N GLU A 82 1.25 -0.26 -16.17
CA GLU A 82 2.56 0.33 -15.90
C GLU A 82 2.87 0.28 -14.40
N ASN A 83 4.07 -0.17 -14.06
CA ASN A 83 4.57 -0.15 -12.69
C ASN A 83 4.68 1.30 -12.15
N VAL A 84 4.28 1.50 -10.91
CA VAL A 84 4.34 2.82 -10.24
C VAL A 84 5.28 2.78 -9.05
N TYR A 85 4.98 1.96 -8.04
CA TYR A 85 5.80 1.79 -6.85
C TYR A 85 5.64 0.39 -6.28
N LYS A 86 6.57 0.02 -5.40
CA LYS A 86 6.53 -1.18 -4.57
C LYS A 86 6.74 -0.80 -3.12
N LEU A 87 5.90 -1.33 -2.25
CA LEU A 87 6.07 -1.27 -0.80
C LEU A 87 6.61 -2.60 -0.30
N VAL A 88 7.62 -2.55 0.55
CA VAL A 88 8.24 -3.71 1.20
C VAL A 88 8.08 -3.58 2.70
N TYR A 89 7.57 -4.64 3.33
CA TYR A 89 7.27 -4.68 4.76
C TYR A 89 8.33 -5.50 5.49
N HIS A 90 8.94 -4.89 6.51
CA HIS A 90 9.94 -5.52 7.36
C HIS A 90 9.46 -5.49 8.81
N TYR A 91 8.93 -6.61 9.29
CA TYR A 91 8.42 -6.74 10.65
C TYR A 91 9.55 -6.76 11.69
N THR A 92 9.29 -6.11 12.81
CA THR A 92 10.13 -6.06 14.02
C THR A 92 9.33 -6.60 15.21
N GLU A 93 9.95 -6.70 16.39
CA GLU A 93 9.27 -7.15 17.61
C GLU A 93 8.12 -6.21 18.02
N THR A 94 8.26 -4.91 17.75
CA THR A 94 7.31 -3.87 18.18
C THR A 94 6.48 -3.28 17.04
N GLY A 95 6.62 -3.78 15.81
CA GLY A 95 5.85 -3.28 14.67
C GLY A 95 6.49 -3.63 13.33
N PHE A 96 6.65 -2.66 12.44
CA PHE A 96 7.31 -2.88 11.15
C PHE A 96 7.86 -1.60 10.53
N ARG A 97 8.87 -1.76 9.67
CA ARG A 97 9.36 -0.73 8.77
C ARG A 97 8.79 -0.96 7.37
N LEU A 98 8.20 0.09 6.80
CA LEU A 98 7.70 0.15 5.44
C LEU A 98 8.73 0.86 4.55
N SER A 99 9.15 0.23 3.47
CA SER A 99 10.04 0.84 2.47
C SER A 99 9.29 1.05 1.16
N ARG A 100 9.27 2.30 0.66
CA ARG A 100 8.70 2.64 -0.64
C ARG A 100 9.79 2.74 -1.69
N HIS A 101 9.63 2.01 -2.78
CA HIS A 101 10.50 2.00 -3.94
C HIS A 101 9.70 2.44 -5.17
N ASP A 102 10.05 3.56 -5.77
CA ASP A 102 9.38 4.01 -6.99
C ASP A 102 9.98 3.34 -8.24
N TRP A 103 9.15 3.13 -9.26
CA TRP A 103 9.55 2.52 -10.52
C TRP A 103 10.37 3.50 -11.37
N ASP A 104 11.57 3.09 -11.77
CA ASP A 104 12.40 3.85 -12.71
C ASP A 104 12.19 3.33 -14.13
N LYS A 105 11.52 4.13 -14.96
CA LYS A 105 11.26 3.81 -16.37
C LYS A 105 12.53 3.64 -17.20
N LYS A 106 13.66 4.28 -16.83
CA LYS A 106 14.92 4.20 -17.58
C LYS A 106 15.64 2.89 -17.32
N THR A 107 15.71 2.46 -16.06
CA THR A 107 16.37 1.20 -15.69
C THR A 107 15.43 0.01 -15.70
N GLN A 108 14.12 0.23 -15.89
CA GLN A 108 13.08 -0.79 -15.84
C GLN A 108 13.13 -1.63 -14.56
N SER A 109 13.36 -0.96 -13.43
CA SER A 109 13.49 -1.60 -12.13
C SER A 109 12.97 -0.71 -11.01
N TYR A 110 12.66 -1.31 -9.87
CA TYR A 110 12.38 -0.56 -8.65
C TYR A 110 13.70 -0.05 -8.07
N GLY A 111 13.80 1.27 -7.94
CA GLY A 111 15.02 1.92 -7.46
C GLY A 111 15.27 1.72 -5.96
N LYS A 112 16.24 2.46 -5.44
CA LYS A 112 16.47 2.56 -3.99
C LYS A 112 15.22 3.10 -3.28
N ALA A 113 14.98 2.68 -2.04
CA ALA A 113 13.88 3.18 -1.24
C ALA A 113 13.92 4.71 -1.12
N THR A 114 12.88 5.39 -1.57
CA THR A 114 12.75 6.85 -1.52
C THR A 114 12.23 7.33 -0.18
N THR A 115 11.40 6.51 0.46
CA THR A 115 10.80 6.79 1.77
C THR A 115 10.80 5.55 2.63
N LEU A 116 11.07 5.74 3.92
CA LEU A 116 10.93 4.74 4.98
C LEU A 116 9.90 5.23 5.98
N THR A 117 9.02 4.36 6.44
CA THR A 117 8.08 4.68 7.52
C THR A 117 8.15 3.59 8.58
N ASP A 118 8.46 4.00 9.80
CA ASP A 118 8.48 3.13 10.97
C ASP A 118 7.15 3.21 11.69
N TYR A 119 6.53 2.04 11.87
CA TYR A 119 5.35 1.83 12.69
C TYR A 119 5.80 1.07 13.93
N GLU A 120 5.76 1.73 15.08
CA GLU A 120 6.25 1.18 16.35
C GLU A 120 5.18 1.30 17.43
N MET A 121 4.79 0.16 18.00
CA MET A 121 3.88 0.11 19.14
C MET A 121 4.59 0.60 20.41
N LEU A 122 4.01 1.62 21.04
CA LEU A 122 4.41 2.16 22.34
C LEU A 122 3.43 1.64 23.40
N GLY A 123 3.67 0.40 23.86
CA GLY A 123 2.72 -0.33 24.68
C GLY A 123 1.53 -0.85 23.86
N ASP A 124 0.35 -0.96 24.47
CA ASP A 124 -0.79 -1.64 23.83
C ASP A 124 -1.74 -0.72 23.05
N ARG A 125 -1.64 0.60 23.24
CA ARG A 125 -2.66 1.56 22.78
C ARG A 125 -2.11 2.71 21.95
N LEU A 126 -0.80 2.82 21.81
CA LEU A 126 -0.18 3.91 21.07
C LEU A 126 0.73 3.33 20.01
N MET A 127 0.72 3.94 18.84
CA MET A 127 1.67 3.62 17.77
C MET A 127 2.31 4.91 17.28
N ALA A 128 3.63 4.96 17.37
CA ALA A 128 4.41 6.00 16.74
C ALA A 128 4.56 5.66 15.24
N VAL A 129 4.28 6.64 14.40
CA VAL A 129 4.55 6.60 12.97
C VAL A 129 5.62 7.64 12.69
N THR A 130 6.78 7.21 12.20
CA THR A 130 7.88 8.13 11.84
C THR A 130 8.28 7.91 10.39
N THR A 131 8.25 8.99 9.61
CA THR A 131 8.58 8.95 8.18
C THR A 131 9.93 9.60 7.94
N TYR A 132 10.74 8.94 7.11
CA TYR A 132 12.05 9.38 6.68
C TYR A 132 12.09 9.43 5.15
N SER A 133 12.72 10.46 4.60
CA SER A 133 12.93 10.59 3.16
C SER A 133 14.42 10.57 2.82
N TRP A 134 14.76 9.96 1.70
CA TRP A 134 16.13 9.90 1.21
C TRP A 134 16.64 11.30 0.86
N ASN A 135 17.71 11.73 1.52
CA ASN A 135 18.34 13.01 1.26
C ASN A 135 19.61 12.82 0.42
N THR A 136 19.56 13.23 -0.85
CA THR A 136 20.69 13.10 -1.79
C THR A 136 21.92 13.88 -1.37
N ARG A 137 21.77 14.99 -0.64
CA ARG A 137 22.90 15.83 -0.19
C ARG A 137 23.64 15.21 0.99
N LYS A 138 22.90 14.61 1.92
CA LYS A 138 23.47 13.94 3.11
C LYS A 138 23.84 12.48 2.84
N ASN A 139 23.36 11.92 1.72
CA ASN A 139 23.48 10.50 1.40
C ASN A 139 22.93 9.61 2.52
N ASP A 140 21.82 10.04 3.14
CA ASP A 140 21.19 9.36 4.27
C ASP A 140 19.69 9.68 4.34
N TYR A 141 18.94 8.89 5.10
CA TYR A 141 17.53 9.12 5.38
C TYR A 141 17.35 10.17 6.48
N THR A 142 16.61 11.22 6.18
CA THR A 142 16.29 12.26 7.18
C THR A 142 14.83 12.16 7.58
N LYS A 143 14.55 12.22 8.89
CA LYS A 143 13.18 12.30 9.41
C LYS A 143 12.48 13.53 8.83
N VAL A 144 11.31 13.32 8.24
CA VAL A 144 10.49 14.38 7.64
C VAL A 144 9.18 14.61 8.38
N ASP A 145 8.65 13.57 9.01
CA ASP A 145 7.38 13.66 9.73
C ASP A 145 7.32 12.63 10.87
N GLY A 146 6.41 12.86 11.82
CA GLY A 146 6.03 11.84 12.77
C GLY A 146 4.83 12.23 13.63
N PHE A 147 3.95 11.25 13.83
CA PHE A 147 2.73 11.39 14.61
C PHE A 147 2.47 10.12 15.43
N VAL A 148 1.47 10.18 16.30
CA VAL A 148 1.05 9.04 17.13
C VAL A 148 -0.41 8.73 16.83
N ILE A 149 -0.70 7.45 16.63
CA ILE A 149 -2.06 6.93 16.52
C ILE A 149 -2.44 6.30 17.86
N MET A 150 -3.60 6.69 18.38
CA MET A 150 -4.23 6.03 19.54
C MET A 150 -5.11 4.88 19.05
N ASP A 151 -5.03 3.75 19.75
CA ASP A 151 -5.75 2.51 19.48
C ASP A 151 -5.68 2.12 17.98
N PRO A 152 -4.46 1.85 17.46
CA PRO A 152 -4.25 1.60 16.04
C PRO A 152 -4.96 0.32 15.60
N HIS A 153 -5.73 0.42 14.51
CA HIS A 153 -6.30 -0.74 13.84
C HIS A 153 -5.55 -1.02 12.53
N GLU A 154 -5.24 -2.28 12.25
CA GLU A 154 -4.53 -2.72 11.02
C GLU A 154 -5.19 -2.17 9.74
N GLY A 155 -6.52 -2.05 9.76
CA GLY A 155 -7.37 -1.39 8.75
C GLY A 155 -6.86 -0.03 8.27
N LEU A 156 -6.43 0.82 9.21
CA LEU A 156 -6.03 2.20 8.96
C LEU A 156 -4.68 2.29 8.24
N LEU A 157 -3.77 1.36 8.58
CA LEU A 157 -2.38 1.37 8.10
C LEU A 157 -2.23 1.04 6.62
N LEU A 158 -3.20 0.32 6.06
CA LEU A 158 -3.21 -0.01 4.63
C LEU A 158 -4.15 0.91 3.82
N ALA A 159 -5.08 1.62 4.45
CA ALA A 159 -6.02 2.52 3.75
C ALA A 159 -5.33 3.72 3.09
N GLU A 160 -4.28 4.29 3.72
CA GLU A 160 -3.44 5.31 3.08
C GLU A 160 -2.75 4.77 1.82
N SER A 161 -2.41 3.49 1.80
CA SER A 161 -1.67 2.90 0.67
C SER A 161 -2.54 2.58 -0.56
N LEU A 162 -3.88 2.57 -0.45
CA LEU A 162 -4.79 2.18 -1.54
C LEU A 162 -5.62 3.34 -2.11
N SER A 163 -5.60 4.51 -1.47
CA SER A 163 -6.43 5.65 -1.87
C SER A 163 -6.02 6.22 -3.25
N PRO A 164 -6.92 6.23 -4.25
CA PRO A 164 -6.66 6.89 -5.53
C PRO A 164 -6.41 8.40 -5.37
N ILE A 165 -6.88 8.99 -4.27
CA ILE A 165 -6.68 10.40 -3.90
C ILE A 165 -5.19 10.70 -3.69
N LEU A 166 -4.43 9.77 -3.09
CA LEU A 166 -2.98 9.91 -2.88
C LEU A 166 -2.16 9.48 -4.10
N ALA A 167 -2.73 8.65 -4.99
CA ALA A 167 -2.14 8.32 -6.29
C ALA A 167 -2.24 9.48 -7.30
N ASN A 168 -3.07 10.49 -7.03
CA ASN A 168 -3.28 11.67 -7.88
C ASN A 168 -2.36 12.87 -7.55
N GLU A 169 -1.40 12.75 -6.62
CA GLU A 169 -0.46 13.82 -6.30
C GLU A 169 0.80 13.86 -7.18
N GLN A 170 0.71 13.45 -8.45
CA GLN A 170 1.66 13.92 -9.47
C GLN A 170 0.90 14.27 -10.74
N LYS A 171 0.54 15.55 -10.78
CA LYS A 171 0.14 16.28 -11.99
C LYS A 171 1.39 16.60 -12.81
#